data_AF-A0A1X7AL61-F1
#
_entry.id   AF-A0A1X7AL61-F1
#
_cell.length_a   1.000
_cell.length_b   1.000
_cell.length_c   1.000
_cell.angle_alpha   90.00
_cell.angle_beta   90.00
_cell.angle_gamma   90.00
#
_symmetry.space_group_name_H-M   'P 1'
#
loop_
_entity.id
_entity.type
_entity.pdbx_description
1 polymer ?
#
loop_
_entity_poly.entity_id
_entity_poly.type
_entity_poly.pdbx_seq_one_letter_code
_entity_poly.pdbx_strand_id
1 'polypeptide(L)'
;MKNPLITALLSLSLPLIAGLSTADNAVDSQIIPEYELAETKTANDKVEEIVLRAYAQTFEQLKQSEGPDEAIALLNAPISGKTEKRGRHLLSFAAFSGFRMLAQWGLENGADINAGDKDNATMLRMSMANRLYYMVDFVLHHGGNPNLIAGDGQRNMIGDMMTFGWPLRGFELAWEYGARLENAAQKTRLIQYLSEKDMSREDNARRQAFLRRLDAPEAIYSGAWQQAAPARQVETEMIDVMDREIIAAIEGGELPPSFIAAFSCHGTPLPHYLSFNGMTKSLNMILEQGNGVELARLRDRTGNDLLTAAIKSLNVDAVRAVLNVYPQAVVQITPNLPNYYSAGDYPLHIAVKWMVSDEIFALLLKHGGSDSLNKRNKSGQTPLEMVESWYTYGYLEQDAYDRLNRALQQY
;
A
#
# COMPACT_ATOMS: atom_id res chain seq x y z
N MET A 1 -49.81 -17.89 49.01
CA MET A 1 -49.91 -19.12 48.20
C MET A 1 -49.60 -18.79 46.75
N LYS A 2 -48.61 -19.50 46.19
CA LYS A 2 -48.20 -19.63 44.78
C LYS A 2 -47.60 -18.42 44.03
N ASN A 3 -46.26 -18.37 44.06
CA ASN A 3 -45.41 -18.32 42.85
C ASN A 3 -45.41 -19.74 42.20
N PRO A 4 -44.97 -20.04 40.95
CA PRO A 4 -43.84 -19.43 40.22
C PRO A 4 -44.10 -19.22 38.69
N LEU A 5 -43.28 -18.47 37.95
CA LEU A 5 -42.14 -18.89 37.11
C LEU A 5 -41.91 -17.72 36.12
N ILE A 6 -40.75 -17.17 35.74
CA ILE A 6 -39.31 -17.42 35.88
C ILE A 6 -38.65 -16.03 35.69
N THR A 7 -38.00 -15.45 36.70
CA THR A 7 -36.53 -15.30 36.88
C THR A 7 -35.88 -14.30 35.89
N ALA A 8 -35.79 -13.00 36.23
CA ALA A 8 -34.69 -12.31 36.94
C ALA A 8 -33.39 -12.20 36.10
N LEU A 9 -33.03 -11.05 35.50
CA LEU A 9 -32.42 -9.84 36.10
C LEU A 9 -31.28 -10.16 37.08
N LEU A 10 -30.02 -9.94 36.67
CA LEU A 10 -29.17 -8.83 37.14
C LEU A 10 -27.70 -9.00 36.72
N SER A 11 -27.15 -7.89 36.23
CA SER A 11 -25.78 -7.40 36.36
C SER A 11 -24.72 -8.32 36.99
N LEU A 12 -23.56 -8.45 36.32
CA LEU A 12 -22.25 -8.02 36.86
C LEU A 12 -21.11 -8.35 35.87
N SER A 13 -20.15 -7.42 35.85
CA SER A 13 -18.71 -7.61 35.54
C SER A 13 -18.31 -8.26 34.22
N LEU A 14 -17.70 -7.43 33.37
CA LEU A 14 -16.67 -7.82 32.40
C LEU A 14 -15.64 -8.75 33.08
N PRO A 15 -15.25 -9.86 32.46
CA PRO A 15 -14.17 -10.67 32.99
C PRO A 15 -12.84 -9.92 32.84
N LEU A 16 -12.15 -9.82 33.96
CA LEU A 16 -10.72 -9.54 34.05
C LEU A 16 -9.99 -10.72 33.38
N ILE A 17 -9.48 -10.55 32.16
CA ILE A 17 -8.63 -11.56 31.53
C ILE A 17 -7.22 -11.40 32.11
N ALA A 18 -6.94 -12.16 33.17
CA ALA A 18 -5.59 -12.43 33.63
C ALA A 18 -5.30 -13.92 33.43
N GLY A 19 -4.29 -14.23 32.63
CA GLY A 19 -3.69 -15.56 32.54
C GLY A 19 -3.77 -16.24 31.17
N LEU A 20 -3.02 -15.72 30.19
CA LEU A 20 -2.44 -16.54 29.13
C LEU A 20 -0.95 -16.19 29.01
N SER A 21 -0.14 -16.88 29.80
CA SER A 21 1.26 -17.11 29.44
C SER A 21 1.42 -18.59 29.16
N THR A 22 1.60 -18.94 27.90
CA THR A 22 2.61 -19.88 27.37
C THR A 22 2.31 -20.10 25.90
N ALA A 23 3.31 -19.82 25.07
CA ALA A 23 3.36 -20.06 23.62
C ALA A 23 2.48 -19.16 22.74
N ASP A 24 2.84 -17.87 22.70
CA ASP A 24 2.72 -17.05 21.50
C ASP A 24 3.45 -17.75 20.35
N ASN A 25 2.71 -18.46 19.49
CA ASN A 25 3.18 -18.76 18.15
C ASN A 25 3.18 -17.44 17.36
N ALA A 26 4.26 -16.67 17.48
CA ALA A 26 4.53 -15.40 16.78
C ALA A 26 4.70 -15.56 15.24
N VAL A 27 4.10 -16.60 14.69
CA VAL A 27 3.90 -16.85 13.26
C VAL A 27 2.61 -16.19 12.79
N ASP A 28 1.55 -16.19 13.62
CA ASP A 28 0.25 -15.62 13.27
C ASP A 28 0.21 -14.11 13.48
N SER A 29 1.05 -13.55 14.35
CA SER A 29 1.12 -12.10 14.65
C SER A 29 1.70 -11.21 13.52
N GLN A 30 1.84 -11.75 12.30
CA GLN A 30 2.31 -11.03 11.10
C GLN A 30 1.25 -10.99 9.99
N ILE A 31 0.13 -11.69 10.17
CA ILE A 31 -1.08 -11.34 9.45
C ILE A 31 -1.50 -9.98 10.01
N ILE A 32 -1.61 -8.99 9.14
CA ILE A 32 -2.07 -7.65 9.52
C ILE A 32 -3.44 -7.87 10.20
N PRO A 33 -3.66 -7.46 11.47
CA PRO A 33 -4.82 -7.87 12.27
C PRO A 33 -6.17 -7.72 11.56
N GLU A 34 -6.27 -6.77 10.64
CA GLU A 34 -7.40 -6.55 9.76
C GLU A 34 -7.76 -7.79 8.90
N TYR A 35 -6.79 -8.60 8.47
CA TYR A 35 -7.00 -9.86 7.75
C TYR A 35 -7.46 -11.02 8.65
N GLU A 36 -7.37 -10.87 9.98
CA GLU A 36 -7.86 -11.88 10.93
C GLU A 36 -9.37 -11.76 11.18
N LEU A 37 -9.94 -10.59 10.90
CA LEU A 37 -11.38 -10.37 10.97
C LEU A 37 -12.06 -11.08 9.80
N ALA A 38 -12.92 -12.06 10.12
CA ALA A 38 -13.60 -12.87 9.11
C ALA A 38 -14.39 -12.04 8.08
N GLU A 39 -15.02 -10.94 8.52
CA GLU A 39 -15.77 -10.02 7.65
C GLU A 39 -14.86 -9.27 6.68
N THR A 40 -13.74 -8.72 7.17
CA THR A 40 -12.72 -8.06 6.34
C THR A 40 -12.11 -9.03 5.35
N LYS A 41 -11.77 -10.24 5.79
CA LYS A 41 -11.24 -11.28 4.89
C LYS A 41 -12.24 -11.57 3.77
N THR A 42 -13.51 -11.77 4.11
CA THR A 42 -14.57 -12.04 3.14
C THR A 42 -14.73 -10.89 2.13
N ALA A 43 -14.68 -9.64 2.60
CA ALA A 43 -14.76 -8.47 1.74
C ALA A 43 -13.53 -8.34 0.82
N ASN A 44 -12.33 -8.56 1.36
CA ASN A 44 -11.08 -8.53 0.58
C ASN A 44 -11.06 -9.66 -0.47
N ASP A 45 -11.42 -10.88 -0.09
CA ASP A 45 -11.53 -12.02 -1.02
C ASP A 45 -12.52 -11.69 -2.16
N LYS A 46 -13.66 -11.05 -1.85
CA LYS A 46 -14.63 -10.65 -2.88
C LYS A 46 -14.07 -9.61 -3.85
N VAL A 47 -13.39 -8.58 -3.34
CA VAL A 47 -12.74 -7.57 -4.20
C VAL A 47 -11.65 -8.23 -5.07
N GLU A 48 -10.87 -9.14 -4.50
CA GLU A 48 -9.89 -9.93 -5.23
C GLU A 48 -10.52 -10.77 -6.35
N GLU A 49 -11.63 -11.46 -6.09
CA GLU A 49 -12.37 -12.24 -7.10
C GLU A 49 -12.86 -11.37 -8.26
N ILE A 50 -13.34 -10.15 -7.99
CA ILE A 50 -13.78 -9.19 -9.00
C ILE A 50 -12.58 -8.75 -9.87
N VAL A 51 -11.46 -8.41 -9.23
CA VAL A 51 -10.23 -8.03 -9.95
C VAL A 51 -9.70 -9.20 -10.78
N LEU A 52 -9.68 -10.40 -10.22
CA LEU A 52 -9.26 -11.62 -10.91
C LEU A 52 -10.14 -11.89 -12.14
N ARG A 53 -11.46 -11.73 -12.02
CA ARG A 53 -12.40 -11.84 -13.14
C ARG A 53 -12.05 -10.86 -14.26
N ALA A 54 -11.76 -9.61 -13.92
CA ALA A 54 -11.34 -8.58 -14.86
C ALA A 54 -10.10 -9.01 -15.67
N TYR A 55 -9.07 -9.51 -14.99
CA TYR A 55 -7.87 -10.04 -15.63
C TYR A 55 -8.14 -11.28 -16.47
N ALA A 56 -8.87 -12.26 -15.93
CA ALA A 56 -9.10 -13.53 -16.60
C ALA A 56 -9.89 -13.36 -17.91
N GLN A 57 -10.93 -12.52 -17.90
CA GLN A 57 -11.70 -12.22 -19.11
C GLN A 57 -10.87 -11.49 -20.16
N THR A 58 -10.12 -10.46 -19.75
CA THR A 58 -9.27 -9.68 -20.65
C THR A 58 -8.15 -10.53 -21.24
N PHE A 59 -7.53 -11.38 -20.43
CA PHE A 59 -6.49 -12.30 -20.84
C PHE A 59 -7.01 -13.30 -21.88
N GLU A 60 -8.15 -13.96 -21.63
CA GLU A 60 -8.72 -14.89 -22.59
C GLU A 60 -9.18 -14.21 -23.88
N GLN A 61 -9.69 -12.96 -23.80
CA GLN A 61 -10.01 -12.17 -24.98
C GLN A 61 -8.76 -11.91 -25.83
N LEU A 62 -7.68 -11.38 -25.24
CA LEU A 62 -6.43 -11.10 -25.95
C LEU A 62 -5.80 -12.37 -26.53
N LYS A 63 -5.85 -13.47 -25.76
CA LYS A 63 -5.34 -14.76 -26.21
C LYS A 63 -6.05 -15.27 -27.46
N GLN A 64 -7.36 -15.00 -27.58
CA GLN A 64 -8.16 -15.35 -28.75
C GLN A 64 -7.97 -14.39 -29.92
N SER A 65 -7.84 -13.08 -29.67
CA SER A 65 -7.78 -12.05 -30.73
C SER A 65 -6.38 -11.77 -31.26
N GLU A 66 -5.38 -11.75 -30.37
CA GLU A 66 -4.00 -11.30 -30.63
C GLU A 66 -2.96 -12.38 -30.36
N GLY A 67 -3.33 -13.44 -29.63
CA GLY A 67 -2.50 -14.61 -29.35
C GLY A 67 -1.96 -14.65 -27.92
N PRO A 68 -1.36 -15.79 -27.52
CA PRO A 68 -0.93 -16.03 -26.15
C PRO A 68 0.16 -15.05 -25.67
N ASP A 69 1.06 -14.61 -26.57
CA ASP A 69 2.15 -13.70 -26.20
C ASP A 69 1.65 -12.31 -25.79
N GLU A 70 0.58 -11.80 -26.42
CA GLU A 70 -0.02 -10.51 -26.02
C GLU A 70 -0.77 -10.64 -24.69
N ALA A 71 -1.46 -11.77 -24.49
CA ALA A 71 -2.13 -12.06 -23.22
C ALA A 71 -1.11 -12.17 -22.06
N ILE A 72 0.04 -12.80 -22.28
CA ILE A 72 1.14 -12.86 -21.29
C ILE A 72 1.76 -11.48 -21.08
N ALA A 73 1.90 -10.66 -22.14
CA ALA A 73 2.41 -9.30 -22.01
C ALA A 73 1.52 -8.44 -21.09
N LEU A 74 0.19 -8.59 -21.15
CA LEU A 74 -0.76 -7.93 -20.25
C LEU A 74 -0.42 -8.16 -18.78
N LEU A 75 -0.04 -9.38 -18.39
CA LEU A 75 0.23 -9.73 -16.99
C LEU A 75 1.50 -9.04 -16.44
N ASN A 76 2.41 -8.68 -17.33
CA ASN A 76 3.71 -8.11 -17.00
C ASN A 76 3.80 -6.60 -17.24
N ALA A 77 2.89 -6.05 -18.06
CA ALA A 77 2.81 -4.63 -18.33
C ALA A 77 2.27 -3.84 -17.12
N PRO A 78 2.54 -2.53 -17.04
CA PRO A 78 1.92 -1.67 -16.04
C PRO A 78 0.38 -1.76 -16.11
N ILE A 79 -0.31 -1.69 -14.97
CA ILE A 79 -1.78 -1.73 -14.92
C ILE A 79 -2.43 -0.55 -15.66
N SER A 80 -1.68 0.53 -15.88
CA SER A 80 -2.09 1.67 -16.72
C SER A 80 -1.90 1.42 -18.22
N GLY A 81 -1.33 0.29 -18.63
CA GLY A 81 -1.06 -0.09 -20.02
C GLY A 81 0.00 0.78 -20.69
N LYS A 82 -0.42 1.99 -21.07
CA LYS A 82 0.29 2.91 -21.99
C LYS A 82 1.30 3.83 -21.32
N THR A 83 1.36 3.84 -19.98
CA THR A 83 2.26 4.72 -19.24
C THR A 83 2.78 4.04 -17.99
N GLU A 84 3.94 4.52 -17.52
CA GLU A 84 4.49 4.13 -16.22
C GLU A 84 3.86 4.88 -15.06
N LYS A 85 2.85 5.75 -15.25
CA LYS A 85 2.36 6.63 -14.17
C LYS A 85 1.87 5.86 -12.94
N ARG A 86 1.33 4.64 -13.11
CA ARG A 86 0.88 3.77 -12.00
C ARG A 86 1.80 2.56 -11.73
N GLY A 87 2.84 2.39 -12.53
CA GLY A 87 4.05 1.56 -12.32
C GLY A 87 3.87 0.06 -12.15
N ARG A 88 3.01 -0.35 -11.23
CA ARG A 88 2.76 -1.74 -10.85
C ARG A 88 2.20 -2.52 -12.03
N HIS A 89 2.65 -3.76 -12.17
CA HIS A 89 2.08 -4.79 -13.03
C HIS A 89 1.26 -5.77 -12.17
N LEU A 90 0.69 -6.84 -12.74
CA LEU A 90 -0.24 -7.74 -12.02
C LEU A 90 0.34 -8.27 -10.70
N LEU A 91 1.56 -8.81 -10.72
CA LEU A 91 2.13 -9.45 -9.53
C LEU A 91 2.55 -8.45 -8.45
N SER A 92 3.13 -7.30 -8.81
CA SER A 92 3.43 -6.23 -7.83
C SER A 92 2.15 -5.57 -7.31
N PHE A 93 1.07 -5.48 -8.11
CA PHE A 93 -0.25 -5.06 -7.65
C PHE A 93 -0.89 -6.09 -6.69
N ALA A 94 -0.75 -7.38 -6.98
CA ALA A 94 -1.23 -8.47 -6.14
C ALA A 94 -0.53 -8.45 -4.77
N ALA A 95 0.80 -8.32 -4.74
CA ALA A 95 1.57 -8.14 -3.51
C ALA A 95 1.25 -6.82 -2.79
N PHE A 96 0.94 -5.75 -3.52
CA PHE A 96 0.49 -4.50 -2.90
C PHE A 96 -0.84 -4.67 -2.17
N SER A 97 -1.74 -5.48 -2.73
CA SER A 97 -3.11 -5.65 -2.25
C SER A 97 -3.28 -6.83 -1.29
N GLY A 98 -2.29 -7.72 -1.19
CA GLY A 98 -2.41 -9.00 -0.49
C GLY A 98 -3.25 -10.05 -1.25
N PHE A 99 -3.38 -9.90 -2.55
CA PHE A 99 -4.23 -10.73 -3.41
C PHE A 99 -3.47 -11.98 -3.88
N ARG A 100 -3.50 -13.03 -3.05
CA ARG A 100 -2.78 -14.29 -3.34
C ARG A 100 -3.43 -15.11 -4.46
N MET A 101 -4.76 -15.13 -4.58
CA MET A 101 -5.47 -15.81 -5.68
C MET A 101 -5.15 -15.16 -7.02
N LEU A 102 -5.11 -13.83 -7.09
CA LEU A 102 -4.70 -13.09 -8.28
C LEU A 102 -3.24 -13.42 -8.66
N ALA A 103 -2.34 -13.43 -7.67
CA ALA A 103 -0.95 -13.77 -7.91
C ALA A 103 -0.78 -15.22 -8.42
N GLN A 104 -1.46 -16.18 -7.77
CA GLN A 104 -1.46 -17.57 -8.18
C GLN A 104 -1.92 -17.74 -9.63
N TRP A 105 -3.08 -17.15 -9.97
CA TRP A 105 -3.61 -17.21 -11.31
C TRP A 105 -2.67 -16.57 -12.33
N GLY A 106 -2.06 -15.42 -12.00
CA GLY A 106 -1.08 -14.76 -12.87
C GLY A 106 0.12 -15.64 -13.18
N LEU A 107 0.70 -16.30 -12.15
CA LEU A 107 1.84 -17.21 -12.32
C LEU A 107 1.47 -18.43 -13.18
N GLU A 108 0.29 -19.01 -12.97
CA GLU A 108 -0.23 -20.12 -13.78
C GLU A 108 -0.43 -19.75 -15.25
N ASN A 109 -0.57 -18.45 -15.55
CA ASN A 109 -0.79 -17.91 -16.90
C ASN A 109 0.41 -17.17 -17.49
N GLY A 110 1.60 -17.31 -16.88
CA GLY A 110 2.86 -16.83 -17.45
C GLY A 110 3.31 -15.43 -17.00
N ALA A 111 2.76 -14.89 -15.92
CA ALA A 111 3.33 -13.71 -15.27
C ALA A 111 4.75 -14.01 -14.77
N ASP A 112 5.69 -13.11 -15.03
CA ASP A 112 7.09 -13.22 -14.59
C ASP A 112 7.21 -12.75 -13.14
N ILE A 113 7.48 -13.69 -12.24
CA ILE A 113 7.66 -13.44 -10.80
C ILE A 113 8.82 -12.48 -10.47
N ASN A 114 9.76 -12.32 -11.40
CA ASN A 114 10.96 -11.52 -11.27
C ASN A 114 10.88 -10.20 -12.06
N ALA A 115 9.79 -9.93 -12.77
CA ALA A 115 9.55 -8.64 -13.40
C ALA A 115 9.49 -7.53 -12.35
N GLY A 116 10.08 -6.38 -12.68
CA GLY A 116 10.02 -5.18 -11.87
C GLY A 116 8.88 -4.28 -12.33
N ASP A 117 8.38 -3.44 -11.44
CA ASP A 117 7.59 -2.27 -11.83
C ASP A 117 8.51 -1.13 -12.34
N LYS A 118 7.94 0.05 -12.59
CA LYS A 118 8.70 1.25 -13.01
C LYS A 118 9.87 1.63 -12.09
N ASP A 119 9.80 1.25 -10.81
CA ASP A 119 10.81 1.52 -9.79
C ASP A 119 11.71 0.28 -9.56
N ASN A 120 11.65 -0.68 -10.49
CA ASN A 120 12.26 -2.01 -10.43
C ASN A 120 11.81 -2.81 -9.20
N ALA A 121 10.64 -2.53 -8.62
CA ALA A 121 10.12 -3.28 -7.50
C ALA A 121 9.40 -4.55 -7.99
N THR A 122 9.93 -5.70 -7.60
CA THR A 122 9.32 -7.01 -7.87
C THR A 122 8.18 -7.32 -6.90
N MET A 123 7.43 -8.38 -7.18
CA MET A 123 6.44 -8.93 -6.25
C MET A 123 7.06 -9.24 -4.87
N LEU A 124 8.29 -9.77 -4.84
CA LEU A 124 9.02 -10.06 -3.60
C LEU A 124 9.26 -8.78 -2.78
N ARG A 125 9.76 -7.74 -3.43
CA ARG A 125 10.05 -6.45 -2.78
C ARG A 125 8.80 -5.78 -2.25
N MET A 126 7.71 -5.78 -3.02
CA MET A 126 6.44 -5.21 -2.59
C MET A 126 5.88 -5.96 -1.36
N SER A 127 5.94 -7.29 -1.38
CA SER A 127 5.55 -8.14 -0.25
C SER A 127 6.38 -7.81 1.01
N MET A 128 7.68 -7.57 0.84
CA MET A 128 8.56 -7.15 1.94
C MET A 128 8.21 -5.78 2.51
N ALA A 129 8.01 -4.78 1.65
CA ALA A 129 7.69 -3.41 2.04
C ALA A 129 6.35 -3.34 2.81
N ASN A 130 5.38 -4.16 2.42
CA ASN A 130 4.09 -4.29 3.10
C ASN A 130 4.09 -5.25 4.29
N ARG A 131 5.23 -5.86 4.62
CA ARG A 131 5.38 -6.82 5.74
C ARG A 131 4.46 -8.06 5.61
N LEU A 132 4.19 -8.50 4.39
CA LEU A 132 3.32 -9.64 4.11
C LEU A 132 4.12 -10.94 4.10
N TYR A 133 4.34 -11.53 5.28
CA TYR A 133 5.11 -12.76 5.41
C TYR A 133 4.58 -13.88 4.52
N TYR A 134 3.25 -14.09 4.49
CA TYR A 134 2.63 -15.12 3.66
C TYR A 134 2.83 -14.89 2.16
N MET A 135 2.95 -13.63 1.71
CA MET A 135 3.26 -13.31 0.31
C MET A 135 4.75 -13.46 0.03
N VAL A 136 5.63 -13.10 0.96
CA VAL A 136 7.09 -13.36 0.82
C VAL A 136 7.35 -14.85 0.70
N ASP A 137 6.77 -15.65 1.59
CA ASP A 137 6.82 -17.10 1.55
C ASP A 137 6.27 -17.66 0.23
N PHE A 138 5.10 -17.19 -0.20
CA PHE A 138 4.49 -17.56 -1.47
C PHE A 138 5.40 -17.27 -2.66
N VAL A 139 5.98 -16.07 -2.73
CA VAL A 139 6.84 -15.64 -3.84
C VAL A 139 8.10 -16.48 -3.93
N LEU A 140 8.74 -16.75 -2.79
CA LEU A 140 9.96 -17.56 -2.73
C LEU A 140 9.69 -19.02 -3.16
N HIS A 141 8.59 -19.62 -2.70
CA HIS A 141 8.17 -20.96 -3.12
C HIS A 141 7.92 -21.07 -4.63
N HIS A 142 7.53 -19.98 -5.30
CA HIS A 142 7.27 -19.94 -6.74
C HIS A 142 8.48 -19.44 -7.56
N GLY A 143 9.67 -19.38 -6.97
CA GLY A 143 10.90 -19.06 -7.69
C GLY A 143 11.22 -17.57 -7.81
N GLY A 144 10.63 -16.72 -6.95
CA GLY A 144 11.03 -15.33 -6.81
C GLY A 144 12.50 -15.24 -6.37
N ASN A 145 13.32 -14.54 -7.14
CA ASN A 145 14.75 -14.47 -6.93
C ASN A 145 15.09 -13.48 -5.80
N PRO A 146 15.59 -13.95 -4.64
CA PRO A 146 15.91 -13.07 -3.51
C PRO A 146 17.17 -12.24 -3.72
N ASN A 147 17.92 -12.52 -4.79
CA ASN A 147 19.17 -11.85 -5.13
C ASN A 147 19.00 -10.82 -6.28
N LEU A 148 17.78 -10.45 -6.65
CA LEU A 148 17.57 -9.28 -7.51
C LEU A 148 17.86 -8.00 -6.73
N ILE A 149 18.56 -7.07 -7.36
CA ILE A 149 18.75 -5.73 -6.83
C ILE A 149 17.66 -4.80 -7.38
N ALA A 150 17.14 -3.94 -6.52
CA ALA A 150 16.09 -2.98 -6.89
C ALA A 150 16.44 -1.56 -6.45
N GLY A 151 15.70 -0.57 -6.96
CA GLY A 151 15.94 0.85 -6.71
C GLY A 151 17.20 1.38 -7.39
N ASP A 152 18.04 2.10 -6.66
CA ASP A 152 19.34 2.66 -7.10
C ASP A 152 20.42 1.59 -7.38
N GLY A 153 20.04 0.31 -7.44
CA GLY A 153 20.93 -0.80 -7.74
C GLY A 153 21.73 -1.32 -6.54
N GLN A 154 21.40 -0.91 -5.30
CA GLN A 154 22.23 -1.21 -4.12
C GLN A 154 21.56 -2.12 -3.07
N ARG A 155 20.36 -2.66 -3.32
CA ARG A 155 19.62 -3.43 -2.31
C ARG A 155 19.01 -4.72 -2.84
N ASN A 156 19.50 -5.84 -2.31
CA ASN A 156 18.90 -7.17 -2.41
C ASN A 156 17.90 -7.43 -1.25
N MET A 157 17.30 -8.62 -1.21
CA MET A 157 16.30 -9.00 -0.20
C MET A 157 16.77 -8.78 1.25
N ILE A 158 18.02 -9.12 1.58
CA ILE A 158 18.56 -8.94 2.94
C ILE A 158 18.63 -7.45 3.31
N GLY A 159 19.08 -6.60 2.37
CA GLY A 159 19.11 -5.15 2.56
C GLY A 159 17.73 -4.54 2.77
N ASP A 160 16.74 -5.02 2.01
CA ASP A 160 15.35 -4.61 2.15
C ASP A 160 14.75 -5.03 3.47
N MET A 161 14.98 -6.28 3.91
CA MET A 161 14.51 -6.77 5.19
C MET A 161 15.02 -5.93 6.36
N MET A 162 16.31 -5.53 6.35
CA MET A 162 16.85 -4.61 7.37
C MET A 162 16.13 -3.25 7.31
N THR A 163 16.03 -2.66 6.11
CA THR A 163 15.39 -1.35 5.90
C THR A 163 13.93 -1.34 6.37
N PHE A 164 13.18 -2.38 6.02
CA PHE A 164 11.77 -2.52 6.37
C PHE A 164 11.56 -3.13 7.75
N GLY A 165 12.61 -3.30 8.56
CA GLY A 165 12.44 -3.66 9.96
C GLY A 165 11.96 -5.10 10.19
N TRP A 166 12.35 -6.06 9.35
CA TRP A 166 11.93 -7.47 9.45
C TRP A 166 12.52 -8.20 10.68
N PRO A 167 11.80 -9.20 11.24
CA PRO A 167 12.32 -10.02 12.32
C PRO A 167 13.30 -11.09 11.81
N LEU A 168 14.05 -11.71 12.73
CA LEU A 168 15.01 -12.79 12.44
C LEU A 168 14.45 -13.86 11.50
N ARG A 169 13.19 -14.27 11.70
CA ARG A 169 12.51 -15.29 10.90
C ARG A 169 12.44 -14.94 9.40
N GLY A 170 12.33 -13.66 9.06
CA GLY A 170 12.40 -13.23 7.66
C GLY A 170 13.74 -13.56 7.04
N PHE A 171 14.84 -13.30 7.76
CA PHE A 171 16.19 -13.59 7.30
C PHE A 171 16.48 -15.09 7.23
N GLU A 172 15.94 -15.87 8.17
CA GLU A 172 16.00 -17.34 8.11
C GLU A 172 15.30 -17.88 6.87
N LEU A 173 14.07 -17.44 6.60
CA LEU A 173 13.32 -17.78 5.39
C LEU A 173 14.09 -17.37 4.13
N ALA A 174 14.59 -16.13 4.08
CA ALA A 174 15.37 -15.65 2.95
C ALA A 174 16.60 -16.54 2.68
N TRP A 175 17.33 -16.93 3.74
CA TRP A 175 18.49 -17.80 3.63
C TRP A 175 18.15 -19.19 3.06
N GLU A 176 17.05 -19.78 3.52
CA GLU A 176 16.53 -21.08 3.05
C GLU A 176 16.25 -21.06 1.54
N TYR A 177 15.75 -19.93 1.03
CA TYR A 177 15.48 -19.72 -0.39
C TYR A 177 16.66 -19.15 -1.19
N GLY A 178 17.88 -19.21 -0.65
CA GLY A 178 19.08 -18.85 -1.40
C GLY A 178 19.41 -17.36 -1.42
N ALA A 179 18.78 -16.53 -0.59
CA ALA A 179 19.20 -15.14 -0.41
C ALA A 179 20.62 -15.11 0.17
N ARG A 180 21.50 -14.31 -0.43
CA ARG A 180 22.90 -14.16 -0.01
C ARG A 180 23.27 -12.71 0.18
N LEU A 181 24.31 -12.50 0.98
CA LEU A 181 24.84 -11.18 1.28
C LEU A 181 25.55 -10.60 0.07
N GLU A 182 25.41 -9.30 -0.11
CA GLU A 182 26.08 -8.54 -1.15
C GLU A 182 27.59 -8.55 -0.99
N ASN A 183 28.05 -8.28 0.23
CA ASN A 183 29.44 -8.08 0.57
C ASN A 183 29.63 -8.13 2.09
N ALA A 184 30.90 -8.06 2.53
CA ALA A 184 31.26 -8.03 3.95
C ALA A 184 30.65 -6.84 4.71
N ALA A 185 30.44 -5.69 4.06
CA ALA A 185 29.81 -4.54 4.71
C ALA A 185 28.32 -4.80 5.02
N GLN A 186 27.59 -5.46 4.12
CA GLN A 186 26.23 -5.91 4.40
C GLN A 186 26.18 -6.94 5.53
N LYS A 187 27.16 -7.86 5.59
CA LYS A 187 27.30 -8.82 6.71
C LYS A 187 27.38 -8.09 8.05
N THR A 188 28.27 -7.11 8.18
CA THR A 188 28.45 -6.32 9.41
C THR A 188 27.16 -5.61 9.82
N ARG A 189 26.47 -4.97 8.85
CA ARG A 189 25.17 -4.30 9.10
C ARG A 189 24.11 -5.30 9.59
N LEU A 190 24.04 -6.49 9.01
CA LEU A 190 23.08 -7.52 9.42
C LEU A 190 23.37 -8.04 10.84
N ILE A 191 24.63 -8.28 11.17
CA ILE A 191 25.04 -8.69 12.52
C ILE A 191 24.62 -7.64 13.55
N GLN A 192 24.92 -6.36 13.28
CA GLN A 192 24.51 -5.25 14.13
C GLN A 192 22.99 -5.19 14.29
N TYR A 193 22.27 -5.20 13.17
CA TYR A 193 20.80 -5.15 13.12
C TYR A 193 20.13 -6.24 13.98
N LEU A 194 20.63 -7.48 13.91
CA LEU A 194 20.09 -8.60 14.68
C LEU A 194 20.54 -8.57 16.15
N SER A 195 21.67 -7.95 16.45
CA SER A 195 22.23 -7.87 17.81
C SER A 195 21.55 -6.82 18.68
N GLU A 196 21.10 -5.72 18.08
CA GLU A 196 20.47 -4.59 18.78
C GLU A 196 19.03 -4.86 19.25
N LYS A 197 18.40 -5.94 18.79
CA LYS A 197 17.03 -6.29 19.20
C LYS A 197 17.04 -7.08 20.52
N ASP A 198 16.20 -6.64 21.46
CA ASP A 198 15.89 -7.42 22.66
C ASP A 198 15.05 -8.65 22.27
N MET A 199 15.42 -9.82 22.78
CA MET A 199 14.92 -11.11 22.30
C MET A 199 14.78 -12.11 23.44
N SER A 200 13.80 -13.01 23.33
CA SER A 200 13.65 -14.14 24.24
C SER A 200 14.90 -15.04 24.21
N ARG A 201 15.06 -15.93 25.21
CA ARG A 201 16.20 -16.87 25.23
C ARG A 201 16.21 -17.81 24.03
N GLU A 202 15.04 -18.24 23.57
CA GLU A 202 14.89 -19.11 22.40
C GLU A 202 15.27 -18.37 21.12
N ASP A 203 14.78 -17.14 20.96
CA ASP A 203 15.13 -16.27 19.85
C ASP A 203 16.62 -15.91 19.83
N ASN A 204 17.23 -15.78 21.00
CA ASN A 204 18.68 -15.61 21.12
C ASN A 204 19.46 -16.82 20.62
N ALA A 205 19.01 -18.05 20.92
CA ALA A 205 19.66 -19.26 20.43
C ALA A 205 19.56 -19.39 18.90
N ARG A 206 18.36 -19.10 18.34
CA ARG A 206 18.13 -19.04 16.89
C ARG A 206 19.01 -17.98 16.23
N ARG A 207 19.06 -16.77 16.81
CA ARG A 207 19.94 -15.69 16.34
C ARG A 207 21.39 -16.16 16.27
N GLN A 208 21.93 -16.71 17.35
CA GLN A 208 23.31 -17.18 17.38
C GLN A 208 23.56 -18.30 16.36
N ALA A 209 22.60 -19.20 16.14
CA ALA A 209 22.70 -20.21 15.10
C ALA A 209 22.71 -19.61 13.69
N PHE A 210 21.85 -18.63 13.41
CA PHE A 210 21.81 -17.92 12.15
C PHE A 210 23.09 -17.12 11.90
N LEU A 211 23.59 -16.38 12.89
CA LEU A 211 24.82 -15.61 12.76
C LEU A 211 26.04 -16.48 12.42
N ARG A 212 26.14 -17.69 12.99
CA ARG A 212 27.18 -18.66 12.61
C ARG A 212 27.10 -19.11 11.15
N ARG A 213 25.91 -19.15 10.54
CA ARG A 213 25.75 -19.46 9.10
C ARG A 213 26.36 -18.39 8.21
N LEU A 214 26.43 -17.14 8.68
CA LEU A 214 27.01 -16.03 7.92
C LEU A 214 28.54 -16.14 7.77
N ASP A 215 29.19 -17.03 8.52
CA ASP A 215 30.64 -17.30 8.39
C ASP A 215 30.97 -18.32 7.29
N ALA A 216 29.96 -18.96 6.71
CA ALA A 216 30.15 -19.91 5.63
C ALA A 216 30.54 -19.18 4.32
N PRO A 217 31.41 -19.77 3.47
CA PRO A 217 31.84 -19.13 2.22
C PRO A 217 30.67 -18.77 1.28
N GLU A 218 29.61 -19.57 1.29
CA GLU A 218 28.41 -19.36 0.50
C GLU A 218 27.55 -18.19 0.98
N ALA A 219 27.85 -17.58 2.13
CA ALA A 219 27.06 -16.49 2.71
C ALA A 219 27.08 -15.23 1.84
N ILE A 220 28.16 -15.02 1.08
CA ILE A 220 28.29 -13.93 0.12
C ILE A 220 27.92 -14.44 -1.27
N TYR A 221 27.07 -13.71 -1.97
CA TYR A 221 26.65 -14.06 -3.32
C TYR A 221 27.86 -14.05 -4.27
N SER A 222 28.04 -15.11 -5.04
CA SER A 222 29.15 -15.26 -5.99
C SER A 222 28.76 -14.98 -7.44
N GLY A 223 27.47 -14.80 -7.72
CA GLY A 223 26.96 -14.51 -9.07
C GLY A 223 26.99 -13.03 -9.43
N ALA A 224 26.71 -12.73 -10.70
CA ALA A 224 26.46 -11.36 -11.12
C ALA A 224 25.11 -10.88 -10.58
N TRP A 225 25.10 -9.70 -9.96
CA TRP A 225 23.87 -9.04 -9.53
C TRP A 225 23.06 -8.59 -10.74
N GLN A 226 21.76 -8.85 -10.70
CA GLN A 226 20.82 -8.51 -11.77
C GLN A 226 19.78 -7.53 -11.23
N GLN A 227 19.41 -6.56 -12.06
CA GLN A 227 18.27 -5.69 -11.80
C GLN A 227 17.02 -6.31 -12.40
N ALA A 228 15.92 -6.21 -11.67
CA ALA A 228 14.61 -6.36 -12.29
C ALA A 228 14.40 -5.23 -13.31
N ALA A 229 13.60 -5.49 -14.34
CA ALA A 229 13.24 -4.49 -15.32
C ALA A 229 11.72 -4.55 -15.58
N PRO A 230 11.08 -3.42 -15.86
CA PRO A 230 9.70 -3.41 -16.32
C PRO A 230 9.57 -4.08 -17.69
N ALA A 231 8.47 -4.79 -17.89
CA ALA A 231 8.11 -5.32 -19.20
C ALA A 231 7.65 -4.18 -20.12
N ARG A 232 7.44 -4.52 -21.40
CA ARG A 232 6.90 -3.56 -22.36
C ARG A 232 5.49 -3.10 -21.97
N GLN A 233 5.12 -1.92 -22.46
CA GLN A 233 3.77 -1.39 -22.38
C GLN A 233 2.81 -2.13 -23.32
N VAL A 234 1.52 -2.03 -23.01
CA VAL A 234 0.41 -2.60 -23.80
C VAL A 234 -0.70 -1.56 -23.95
N GLU A 235 -1.54 -1.70 -24.98
CA GLU A 235 -2.66 -0.77 -25.20
C GLU A 235 -3.76 -0.89 -24.13
N THR A 236 -3.90 -2.07 -23.52
CA THR A 236 -4.96 -2.35 -22.56
C THR A 236 -4.66 -1.72 -21.19
N GLU A 237 -5.56 -0.86 -20.73
CA GLU A 237 -5.48 -0.23 -19.42
C GLU A 237 -6.26 -1.07 -18.40
N MET A 238 -5.60 -2.05 -17.77
CA MET A 238 -6.24 -2.93 -16.79
C MET A 238 -6.88 -2.18 -15.63
N ILE A 239 -6.38 -0.99 -15.29
CA ILE A 239 -6.97 -0.18 -14.24
C ILE A 239 -8.40 0.25 -14.56
N ASP A 240 -8.67 0.60 -15.82
CA ASP A 240 -10.00 0.97 -16.30
C ASP A 240 -10.91 -0.26 -16.43
N VAL A 241 -10.34 -1.42 -16.77
CA VAL A 241 -11.08 -2.69 -16.81
C VAL A 241 -11.51 -3.10 -15.41
N MET A 242 -10.58 -3.08 -14.44
CA MET A 242 -10.88 -3.38 -13.04
C MET A 242 -11.88 -2.38 -12.44
N ASP A 243 -11.76 -1.08 -12.74
CA ASP A 243 -12.70 -0.05 -12.27
C ASP A 243 -14.13 -0.32 -12.78
N ARG A 244 -14.28 -0.75 -14.04
CA ARG A 244 -15.60 -1.16 -14.59
C ARG A 244 -16.16 -2.41 -13.92
N GLU A 245 -15.34 -3.41 -13.66
CA GLU A 245 -15.80 -4.64 -13.00
C GLU A 245 -16.22 -4.39 -11.55
N ILE A 246 -15.55 -3.48 -10.84
CA ILE A 246 -15.98 -3.07 -9.48
C ILE A 246 -17.34 -2.36 -9.55
N ILE A 247 -17.55 -1.46 -10.51
CA ILE A 247 -18.88 -0.83 -10.73
C ILE A 247 -19.94 -1.90 -10.99
N ALA A 248 -19.70 -2.82 -11.93
CA ALA A 248 -20.64 -3.87 -12.27
C ALA A 248 -20.97 -4.76 -11.05
N ALA A 249 -19.98 -5.04 -10.20
CA ALA A 249 -20.18 -5.80 -8.96
C ALA A 249 -21.01 -5.03 -7.92
N ILE A 250 -20.86 -3.71 -7.82
CA ILE A 250 -21.69 -2.88 -6.94
C ILE A 250 -23.13 -2.83 -7.46
N GLU A 251 -23.32 -2.59 -8.76
CA GLU A 251 -24.65 -2.53 -9.39
C GLU A 251 -25.38 -3.89 -9.33
N GLY A 252 -24.64 -4.99 -9.52
CA GLY A 252 -25.16 -6.35 -9.45
C GLY A 252 -25.37 -6.88 -8.03
N GLY A 253 -24.99 -6.13 -7.00
CA GLY A 253 -25.12 -6.53 -5.58
C GLY A 253 -24.08 -7.56 -5.11
N GLU A 254 -23.08 -7.87 -5.93
CA GLU A 254 -21.95 -8.75 -5.56
C GLU A 254 -21.01 -8.07 -4.54
N LEU A 255 -20.94 -6.73 -4.57
CA LEU A 255 -20.18 -5.91 -3.63
C LEU A 255 -21.11 -4.97 -2.84
N PRO A 256 -21.87 -5.49 -1.85
CA PRO A 256 -22.83 -4.71 -1.08
C PRO A 256 -22.16 -3.70 -0.13
N PRO A 257 -22.91 -2.72 0.43
CA PRO A 257 -22.37 -1.74 1.37
C PRO A 257 -21.64 -2.32 2.59
N SER A 258 -22.04 -3.50 3.06
CA SER A 258 -21.34 -4.20 4.16
C SER A 258 -19.93 -4.61 3.77
N PHE A 259 -19.70 -5.04 2.52
CA PHE A 259 -18.36 -5.39 2.04
C PHE A 259 -17.52 -4.13 1.78
N ILE A 260 -18.13 -3.08 1.24
CA ILE A 260 -17.47 -1.77 1.10
C ILE A 260 -16.97 -1.25 2.46
N ALA A 261 -17.79 -1.38 3.51
CA ALA A 261 -17.44 -0.95 4.86
C ALA A 261 -16.40 -1.86 5.54
N ALA A 262 -16.43 -3.18 5.28
CA ALA A 262 -15.52 -4.14 5.88
C ALA A 262 -14.17 -4.25 5.17
N PHE A 263 -14.06 -3.87 3.89
CA PHE A 263 -12.82 -3.96 3.14
C PHE A 263 -11.70 -3.10 3.78
N SER A 264 -10.52 -3.70 3.92
CA SER A 264 -9.33 -3.01 4.40
C SER A 264 -8.05 -3.61 3.81
N CYS A 265 -7.32 -2.81 3.05
CA CYS A 265 -6.01 -3.18 2.52
C CYS A 265 -4.91 -2.56 3.38
N HIS A 266 -4.39 -3.31 4.35
CA HIS A 266 -3.36 -2.82 5.28
C HIS A 266 -3.81 -1.57 6.07
N GLY A 267 -5.04 -1.58 6.58
CA GLY A 267 -5.65 -0.41 7.24
C GLY A 267 -6.01 0.71 6.26
N THR A 268 -6.13 0.40 4.97
CA THR A 268 -6.60 1.33 3.94
C THR A 268 -8.04 0.96 3.55
N PRO A 269 -9.04 1.77 3.92
CA PRO A 269 -10.43 1.52 3.55
C PRO A 269 -10.63 1.55 2.03
N LEU A 270 -11.69 0.90 1.54
CA LEU A 270 -11.97 0.80 0.09
C LEU A 270 -11.93 2.14 -0.66
N PRO A 271 -12.57 3.25 -0.19
CA PRO A 271 -12.49 4.52 -0.91
C PRO A 271 -11.05 5.04 -1.07
N HIS A 272 -10.19 4.83 -0.06
CA HIS A 272 -8.78 5.22 -0.14
C HIS A 272 -8.02 4.32 -1.12
N TYR A 273 -8.30 3.02 -1.10
CA TYR A 273 -7.73 2.05 -2.02
C TYR A 273 -8.11 2.37 -3.47
N LEU A 274 -9.38 2.65 -3.76
CA LEU A 274 -9.86 3.05 -5.08
C LEU A 274 -9.21 4.37 -5.53
N SER A 275 -9.13 5.36 -4.64
CA SER A 275 -8.47 6.64 -4.93
C SER A 275 -6.98 6.47 -5.28
N PHE A 276 -6.24 5.68 -4.49
CA PHE A 276 -4.80 5.47 -4.67
C PHE A 276 -4.48 4.66 -5.93
N ASN A 277 -5.28 3.64 -6.22
CA ASN A 277 -5.15 2.87 -7.46
C ASN A 277 -5.75 3.63 -8.67
N GLY A 278 -6.50 4.70 -8.40
CA GLY A 278 -7.17 5.58 -9.34
C GLY A 278 -8.27 4.90 -10.16
N MET A 279 -9.01 4.01 -9.48
CA MET A 279 -10.31 3.47 -9.88
C MET A 279 -11.39 4.51 -9.53
N THR A 280 -11.31 5.66 -10.20
CA THR A 280 -12.06 6.86 -9.79
C THR A 280 -13.54 6.76 -10.09
N LYS A 281 -13.95 5.96 -11.08
CA LYS A 281 -15.37 5.80 -11.39
C LYS A 281 -16.07 5.01 -10.28
N SER A 282 -15.45 3.95 -9.79
CA SER A 282 -15.90 3.22 -8.60
C SER A 282 -15.90 4.11 -7.36
N LEU A 283 -14.86 4.94 -7.18
CA LEU A 283 -14.81 5.90 -6.07
C LEU A 283 -16.00 6.86 -6.11
N ASN A 284 -16.28 7.48 -7.26
CA ASN A 284 -17.44 8.36 -7.44
C ASN A 284 -18.73 7.62 -7.10
N MET A 285 -18.91 6.41 -7.65
CA MET A 285 -20.11 5.62 -7.44
C MET A 285 -20.38 5.33 -5.97
N ILE A 286 -19.37 4.93 -5.18
CA ILE A 286 -19.58 4.65 -3.76
C ILE A 286 -19.79 5.92 -2.92
N LEU A 287 -19.24 7.05 -3.35
CA LEU A 287 -19.42 8.33 -2.66
C LEU A 287 -20.78 8.96 -2.94
N GLU A 288 -21.37 8.74 -4.12
CA GLU A 288 -22.70 9.24 -4.48
C GLU A 288 -23.84 8.45 -3.80
N GLN A 289 -23.53 7.33 -3.14
CA GLN A 289 -24.48 6.62 -2.28
C GLN A 289 -24.73 7.40 -0.97
N GLY A 290 -25.81 7.05 -0.25
CA GLY A 290 -26.29 7.80 0.93
C GLY A 290 -25.32 7.93 2.11
N ASN A 291 -24.16 7.26 2.08
CA ASN A 291 -23.12 7.26 3.11
C ASN A 291 -21.79 7.91 2.67
N GLY A 292 -21.74 8.64 1.55
CA GLY A 292 -20.50 9.21 1.00
C GLY A 292 -19.71 10.11 1.97
N VAL A 293 -20.39 10.91 2.79
CA VAL A 293 -19.73 11.76 3.81
C VAL A 293 -19.03 10.92 4.87
N GLU A 294 -19.63 9.80 5.29
CA GLU A 294 -19.03 8.90 6.28
C GLU A 294 -17.78 8.23 5.70
N LEU A 295 -17.86 7.74 4.47
CA LEU A 295 -16.74 7.17 3.73
C LEU A 295 -15.59 8.17 3.55
N ALA A 296 -15.91 9.43 3.24
CA ALA A 296 -14.92 10.50 3.07
C ALA A 296 -14.20 10.90 4.37
N ARG A 297 -14.83 10.65 5.54
CA ARG A 297 -14.26 10.94 6.86
C ARG A 297 -13.35 9.84 7.39
N LEU A 298 -13.43 8.64 6.83
CA LEU A 298 -12.55 7.53 7.20
C LEU A 298 -11.08 7.95 7.13
N ARG A 299 -10.25 7.25 7.91
CA ARG A 299 -8.81 7.47 7.97
C ARG A 299 -8.09 6.18 7.58
N ASP A 300 -7.08 6.29 6.73
CA ASP A 300 -6.16 5.17 6.49
C ASP A 300 -5.19 4.95 7.67
N ARG A 301 -4.41 3.87 7.62
CA ARG A 301 -3.39 3.53 8.64
C ARG A 301 -2.34 4.61 8.90
N THR A 302 -2.19 5.60 8.01
CA THR A 302 -1.27 6.72 8.19
C THR A 302 -1.98 7.96 8.75
N GLY A 303 -3.32 7.94 8.82
CA GLY A 303 -4.13 9.05 9.30
C GLY A 303 -4.55 10.03 8.21
N ASN A 304 -4.45 9.70 6.92
CA ASN A 304 -4.98 10.54 5.85
C ASN A 304 -6.52 10.40 5.85
N ASP A 305 -7.30 11.48 5.69
CA ASP A 305 -8.66 11.33 5.12
C ASP A 305 -8.58 10.93 3.67
N LEU A 306 -9.75 10.60 3.13
CA LEU A 306 -9.97 10.43 1.72
C LEU A 306 -9.56 11.66 0.88
N LEU A 307 -9.80 12.90 1.35
CA LEU A 307 -9.34 14.10 0.63
C LEU A 307 -7.81 14.15 0.58
N THR A 308 -7.15 13.96 1.73
CA THR A 308 -5.68 13.90 1.76
C THR A 308 -5.15 12.79 0.85
N ALA A 309 -5.74 11.60 0.88
CA ALA A 309 -5.36 10.50 0.00
C ALA A 309 -5.55 10.84 -1.49
N ALA A 310 -6.66 11.51 -1.85
CA ALA A 310 -6.94 11.95 -3.21
C ALA A 310 -5.96 13.03 -3.72
N ILE A 311 -5.53 13.96 -2.85
CA ILE A 311 -4.49 14.94 -3.18
C ILE A 311 -3.18 14.21 -3.48
N LYS A 312 -2.81 13.25 -2.62
CA LYS A 312 -1.56 12.46 -2.74
C LYS A 312 -1.55 11.51 -3.93
N SER A 313 -2.71 11.09 -4.42
CA SER A 313 -2.81 10.30 -5.65
C SER A 313 -2.63 11.14 -6.92
N LEU A 314 -2.51 12.47 -6.79
CA LEU A 314 -2.38 13.44 -7.88
C LEU A 314 -3.52 13.33 -8.91
N ASN A 315 -4.67 12.81 -8.48
CA ASN A 315 -5.81 12.54 -9.32
C ASN A 315 -6.89 13.61 -9.10
N VAL A 316 -7.01 14.51 -10.08
CA VAL A 316 -7.96 15.62 -10.04
C VAL A 316 -9.40 15.13 -9.83
N ASP A 317 -9.79 14.06 -10.53
CA ASP A 317 -11.14 13.54 -10.49
C ASP A 317 -11.44 12.93 -9.11
N ALA A 318 -10.46 12.29 -8.47
CA ALA A 318 -10.61 11.81 -7.10
C ALA A 318 -10.75 12.97 -6.10
N VAL A 319 -9.99 14.06 -6.26
CA VAL A 319 -10.15 15.26 -5.41
C VAL A 319 -11.55 15.85 -5.59
N ARG A 320 -12.02 15.95 -6.84
CA ARG A 320 -13.35 16.45 -7.18
C ARG A 320 -14.45 15.57 -6.58
N ALA A 321 -14.32 14.25 -6.67
CA ALA A 321 -15.23 13.27 -6.08
C ALA A 321 -15.50 13.55 -4.60
N VAL A 322 -14.41 13.71 -3.85
CA VAL A 322 -14.47 13.90 -2.40
C VAL A 322 -15.06 15.26 -2.04
N LEU A 323 -14.65 16.32 -2.74
CA LEU A 323 -15.14 17.68 -2.47
C LEU A 323 -16.61 17.89 -2.86
N ASN A 324 -17.13 17.10 -3.79
CA ASN A 324 -18.56 17.12 -4.14
C ASN A 324 -19.44 16.61 -3.00
N VAL A 325 -18.98 15.60 -2.26
CA VAL A 325 -19.75 15.00 -1.16
C VAL A 325 -19.40 15.57 0.21
N TYR A 326 -18.15 15.96 0.43
CA TYR A 326 -17.63 16.43 1.71
C TYR A 326 -16.69 17.64 1.57
N PRO A 327 -17.20 18.81 1.12
CA PRO A 327 -16.39 20.00 0.88
C PRO A 327 -15.68 20.53 2.12
N GLN A 328 -16.22 20.28 3.33
CA GLN A 328 -15.60 20.73 4.59
C GLN A 328 -14.25 20.06 4.86
N ALA A 329 -13.91 18.96 4.15
CA ALA A 329 -12.60 18.34 4.25
C ALA A 329 -11.45 19.29 3.88
N VAL A 330 -11.69 20.31 3.05
CA VAL A 330 -10.64 21.18 2.50
C VAL A 330 -9.92 22.04 3.55
N VAL A 331 -10.51 22.18 4.74
CA VAL A 331 -9.92 22.89 5.89
C VAL A 331 -9.61 21.97 7.07
N GLN A 332 -9.72 20.65 6.91
CA GLN A 332 -9.43 19.71 7.98
C GLN A 332 -7.94 19.45 8.08
N ILE A 333 -7.40 19.70 9.28
CA ILE A 333 -6.00 19.40 9.57
C ILE A 333 -5.81 17.90 9.74
N THR A 334 -4.74 17.39 9.19
CA THR A 334 -4.32 16.01 9.41
C THR A 334 -3.87 15.79 10.86
N PRO A 335 -4.02 14.57 11.42
CA PRO A 335 -3.55 14.26 12.76
C PRO A 335 -2.06 14.58 12.95
N ASN A 336 -1.72 15.16 14.11
CA ASN A 336 -0.34 15.43 14.48
C ASN A 336 0.32 14.17 15.08
N LEU A 337 0.66 13.20 14.23
CA LEU A 337 1.30 11.93 14.64
C LEU A 337 2.82 11.95 14.38
N PRO A 338 3.64 11.31 15.22
CA PRO A 338 5.07 11.12 14.95
C PRO A 338 5.31 10.33 13.65
N ASN A 339 6.36 10.66 12.91
CA ASN A 339 6.77 10.01 11.65
C ASN A 339 5.77 10.05 10.49
N TYR A 340 4.68 10.80 10.64
CA TYR A 340 3.71 11.00 9.59
C TYR A 340 4.08 12.22 8.74
N TYR A 341 4.34 11.99 7.45
CA TYR A 341 4.87 13.02 6.54
C TYR A 341 3.97 14.26 6.43
N SER A 342 2.66 14.07 6.48
CA SER A 342 1.67 15.14 6.43
C SER A 342 1.27 15.65 7.81
N ALA A 343 1.92 15.24 8.91
CA ALA A 343 1.45 15.51 10.27
C ALA A 343 1.17 16.99 10.55
N GLY A 344 -0.08 17.32 10.88
CA GLY A 344 -0.51 18.68 11.20
C GLY A 344 -0.58 19.62 10.00
N ASP A 345 -0.57 19.09 8.77
CA ASP A 345 -0.82 19.87 7.56
C ASP A 345 -2.31 20.04 7.28
N TYR A 346 -2.66 21.20 6.71
CA TYR A 346 -3.92 21.40 6.00
C TYR A 346 -3.80 20.96 4.53
N PRO A 347 -4.90 20.68 3.82
CA PRO A 347 -4.89 20.27 2.41
C PRO A 347 -4.05 21.16 1.48
N LEU A 348 -3.99 22.48 1.70
CA LEU A 348 -3.10 23.36 0.93
C LEU A 348 -1.61 23.13 1.19
N HIS A 349 -1.21 22.82 2.43
CA HIS A 349 0.18 22.43 2.71
C HIS A 349 0.51 21.11 2.01
N ILE A 350 -0.42 20.15 2.04
CA ILE A 350 -0.26 18.86 1.37
C ILE A 350 -0.16 19.05 -0.15
N ALA A 351 -0.98 19.93 -0.73
CA ALA A 351 -0.94 20.29 -2.14
C ALA A 351 0.43 20.84 -2.57
N VAL A 352 1.03 21.71 -1.73
CA VAL A 352 2.41 22.19 -1.94
C VAL A 352 3.40 21.03 -1.85
N LYS A 353 3.34 20.21 -0.78
CA LYS A 353 4.29 19.10 -0.58
C LYS A 353 4.30 18.09 -1.72
N TRP A 354 3.13 17.83 -2.29
CA TRP A 354 2.94 16.88 -3.39
C TRP A 354 3.05 17.52 -4.77
N MET A 355 3.39 18.81 -4.85
CA MET A 355 3.57 19.54 -6.11
C MET A 355 2.38 19.36 -7.06
N VAL A 356 1.16 19.37 -6.52
CA VAL A 356 -0.05 19.03 -7.29
C VAL A 356 -0.28 20.00 -8.46
N SER A 357 -1.11 19.62 -9.43
CA SER A 357 -1.43 20.45 -10.60
C SER A 357 -2.20 21.73 -10.24
N ASP A 358 -2.21 22.72 -11.15
CA ASP A 358 -2.96 23.97 -10.95
C ASP A 358 -4.46 23.70 -10.79
N GLU A 359 -4.95 22.64 -11.45
CA GLU A 359 -6.34 22.23 -11.35
C GLU A 359 -6.71 21.74 -9.95
N ILE A 360 -5.85 20.95 -9.30
CA ILE A 360 -6.07 20.54 -7.91
C ILE A 360 -6.03 21.76 -6.98
N PHE A 361 -5.07 22.66 -7.16
CA PHE A 361 -5.01 23.91 -6.38
C PHE A 361 -6.29 24.72 -6.51
N ALA A 362 -6.74 24.96 -7.74
CA ALA A 362 -7.96 25.71 -8.02
C ALA A 362 -9.20 25.04 -7.42
N LEU A 363 -9.30 23.71 -7.47
CA LEU A 363 -10.38 22.96 -6.82
C LEU A 363 -10.38 23.15 -5.30
N LEU A 364 -9.22 23.03 -4.65
CA LEU A 364 -9.14 23.24 -3.20
C LEU A 364 -9.56 24.67 -2.83
N LEU A 365 -9.06 25.68 -3.54
CA LEU A 365 -9.38 27.08 -3.27
C LEU A 365 -10.87 27.38 -3.52
N LYS A 366 -11.43 26.89 -4.63
CA LYS A 366 -12.86 27.03 -4.96
C LYS A 366 -13.79 26.46 -3.89
N HIS A 367 -13.39 25.38 -3.21
CA HIS A 367 -14.19 24.73 -2.18
C HIS A 367 -13.95 25.29 -0.77
N GLY A 368 -13.22 26.40 -0.61
CA GLY A 368 -12.99 27.07 0.68
C GLY A 368 -11.59 26.85 1.28
N GLY A 369 -10.65 26.28 0.52
CA GLY A 369 -9.27 26.08 0.96
C GLY A 369 -8.55 27.39 1.31
N SER A 370 -9.01 28.53 0.79
CA SER A 370 -8.52 29.87 1.11
C SER A 370 -8.51 30.17 2.62
N ASP A 371 -9.45 29.58 3.38
CA ASP A 371 -9.52 29.75 4.83
C ASP A 371 -8.31 29.17 5.58
N SER A 372 -7.51 28.33 4.90
CA SER A 372 -6.28 27.73 5.42
C SER A 372 -4.99 28.45 5.00
N LEU A 373 -5.04 29.49 4.16
CA LEU A 373 -3.85 30.21 3.66
C LEU A 373 -2.98 30.80 4.78
N ASN A 374 -3.62 31.29 5.84
CA ASN A 374 -2.92 31.87 7.00
C ASN A 374 -2.79 30.91 8.19
N LYS A 375 -3.23 29.64 8.03
CA LYS A 375 -3.11 28.64 9.08
C LYS A 375 -1.71 28.05 9.06
N ARG A 376 -1.16 27.80 10.25
CA ARG A 376 0.16 27.22 10.42
C ARG A 376 0.06 25.72 10.65
N ASN A 377 0.91 24.95 9.98
CA ASN A 377 1.03 23.51 10.19
C ASN A 377 1.83 23.17 11.47
N LYS A 378 2.16 21.89 11.67
CA LYS A 378 2.98 21.43 12.80
C LYS A 378 4.36 22.10 12.89
N SER A 379 4.97 22.45 11.76
CA SER A 379 6.26 23.16 11.71
C SER A 379 6.11 24.66 11.96
N GLY A 380 4.88 25.14 12.21
CA GLY A 380 4.59 26.54 12.43
C GLY A 380 4.60 27.36 11.15
N GLN A 381 4.55 26.76 9.96
CA GLN A 381 4.58 27.47 8.68
C GLN A 381 3.20 27.54 8.05
N THR A 382 2.87 28.64 7.37
CA THR A 382 1.76 28.68 6.40
C THR A 382 2.15 27.97 5.09
N PRO A 383 1.21 27.72 4.15
CA PRO A 383 1.58 27.16 2.86
C PRO A 383 2.59 28.02 2.10
N LEU A 384 2.44 29.36 2.15
CA LEU A 384 3.33 30.30 1.47
C LEU A 384 4.73 30.31 2.12
N GLU A 385 4.79 30.42 3.46
CA GLU A 385 6.07 30.39 4.19
C GLU A 385 6.82 29.06 3.96
N MET A 386 6.10 27.95 3.76
CA MET A 386 6.71 26.67 3.41
C MET A 386 7.34 26.70 2.01
N VAL A 387 6.65 27.28 1.01
CA VAL A 387 7.19 27.48 -0.36
C VAL A 387 8.43 28.37 -0.33
N GLU A 388 8.37 29.50 0.37
CA GLU A 388 9.50 30.44 0.50
C GLU A 388 10.71 29.79 1.17
N SER A 389 10.47 29.03 2.25
CA SER A 389 11.52 28.30 2.95
C SER A 389 12.18 27.27 2.05
N TRP A 390 11.40 26.48 1.32
CA TRP A 390 11.93 25.44 0.44
C TRP A 390 12.78 26.02 -0.69
N TYR A 391 12.32 27.13 -1.29
CA TYR A 391 13.10 27.85 -2.29
C TYR A 391 14.41 28.41 -1.70
N THR A 392 14.35 29.05 -0.53
CA THR A 392 15.53 29.61 0.15
C THR A 392 16.59 28.56 0.45
N TYR A 393 16.18 27.35 0.82
CA TYR A 393 17.09 26.24 1.12
C TYR A 393 17.45 25.36 -0.09
N GLY A 394 17.02 25.74 -1.31
CA GLY A 394 17.35 25.03 -2.55
C GLY A 394 16.62 23.71 -2.75
N TYR A 395 15.48 23.49 -2.07
CA TYR A 395 14.62 22.31 -2.26
C TYR A 395 13.59 22.51 -3.37
N LEU A 396 13.46 23.72 -3.92
CA LEU A 396 12.49 24.07 -4.94
C LEU A 396 13.16 24.86 -6.07
N GLU A 397 12.93 24.43 -7.32
CA GLU A 397 13.40 25.14 -8.50
C GLU A 397 12.60 26.44 -8.74
N GLN A 398 13.19 27.40 -9.45
CA GLN A 398 12.59 28.73 -9.71
C GLN A 398 11.17 28.62 -10.32
N ASP A 399 10.99 27.80 -11.35
CA ASP A 399 9.69 27.66 -12.04
C ASP A 399 8.60 27.13 -11.10
N ALA A 400 8.97 26.17 -10.23
CA ALA A 400 8.07 25.57 -9.26
C ALA A 400 7.72 26.57 -8.14
N TYR A 401 8.70 27.34 -7.67
CA TYR A 401 8.50 28.45 -6.74
C TYR A 401 7.52 29.48 -7.31
N ASP A 402 7.79 29.98 -8.52
CA ASP A 402 6.97 31.02 -9.15
C ASP A 402 5.54 30.57 -9.37
N ARG A 403 5.34 29.31 -9.78
CA ARG A 403 4.02 28.72 -9.94
C ARG A 403 3.25 28.66 -8.62
N LEU A 404 3.84 28.05 -7.58
CA LEU A 404 3.18 27.88 -6.28
C LEU A 404 2.94 29.22 -5.58
N ASN A 405 3.91 30.13 -5.65
CA ASN A 405 3.80 31.48 -5.10
C ASN A 405 2.63 32.24 -5.73
N ARG A 406 2.50 32.21 -7.07
CA ARG A 406 1.34 32.79 -7.77
C ARG A 406 0.02 32.16 -7.34
N ALA A 407 -0.04 30.82 -7.26
CA ALA A 407 -1.27 30.10 -6.89
C ALA A 407 -1.76 30.45 -5.47
N LEU A 408 -0.83 30.62 -4.52
CA LEU A 408 -1.14 30.93 -3.12
C LEU A 408 -1.47 32.40 -2.86
N GLN A 409 -1.09 33.31 -3.76
CA GLN A 409 -1.34 34.76 -3.62
C GLN A 409 -2.56 35.26 -4.40
N GLN A 410 -3.21 34.42 -5.21
CA GLN A 410 -4.35 34.80 -6.05
C GLN A 410 -5.70 34.92 -5.29
N TYR A 411 -5.75 34.55 -4.01
CA TYR A 411 -6.95 34.48 -3.16
C TYR A 411 -6.65 35.03 -1.77
#